data_AF-A0A7S4PZE7-F1
#
_entry.id   AF-A0A7S4PZE7-F1
#
_cell.length_a   1.000
_cell.length_b   1.000
_cell.length_c   1.000
_cell.angle_alpha   90.00
_cell.angle_beta   90.00
_cell.angle_gamma   90.00
#
_symmetry.space_group_name_H-M   'P 1'
#
loop_
_entity.id
_entity.type
_entity.pdbx_description
1 polymer ?
#
loop_
_entity_poly.entity_id
_entity_poly.type
_entity_poly.pdbx_seq_one_letter_code
_entity_poly.pdbx_strand_id
1 'polypeptide(L)'
;FESDRPASLRTLRRGKAMQIGPWSAIGDAHARLAEDRQAWLVLAVPCLLSFILGLLVRGPTVSRRFWAVCALRRKGGRTRRTPAGPGAEAAASPTVPAMRLGHLNLFLRYDSAPALLSMGLFPNAQEISESMACLHAMDRHIPGLRFSDSGVLCVVVGDGVAPRTAALIAMRTKWRRVISVDPVLHGGLPTVHQGEQQGRGWAAALAGYGRKGPQTAAKQRKLDGQLEQWRDIERLELLALPVERTVLSVSAAVDRHVVVVLPHAHVVPDAALGALRFEPGVSGAWTALPSVSVVQLPCCSYAKHSTVCGERPSAEYVDDRICGDGHGCARNVRVWADVAAQAVAMRAVRLGDKPPLTSRILAQQRRNKGVSGPGRVGTASGSPK
;
A
#
# COMPACT_ATOMS: atom_id res chain seq x y z
N PHE A 1 -30.00 -53.04 7.45
CA PHE A 1 -30.04 -51.62 7.88
C PHE A 1 -29.26 -51.55 9.18
N GLU A 2 -28.19 -50.74 9.18
CA GLU A 2 -27.39 -50.33 10.35
C GLU A 2 -26.38 -51.32 10.97
N SER A 3 -25.20 -51.40 10.34
CA SER A 3 -23.86 -51.62 10.91
C SER A 3 -22.89 -50.97 9.88
N ASP A 4 -21.80 -50.25 10.14
CA ASP A 4 -20.83 -50.19 11.22
C ASP A 4 -20.20 -48.78 11.20
N ARG A 5 -19.88 -48.22 12.37
CA ARG A 5 -18.89 -47.12 12.49
C ARG A 5 -17.91 -47.47 13.61
N PRO A 6 -16.59 -47.50 13.35
CA PRO A 6 -15.63 -47.72 14.40
C PRO A 6 -15.30 -46.42 15.14
N ALA A 7 -15.20 -46.57 16.45
CA ALA A 7 -14.63 -45.62 17.39
C ALA A 7 -13.12 -45.49 17.20
N SER A 8 -12.57 -44.30 17.40
CA SER A 8 -11.31 -44.12 18.12
C SER A 8 -11.12 -42.69 18.60
N LEU A 9 -10.37 -42.57 19.70
CA LEU A 9 -9.79 -41.36 20.31
C LEU A 9 -10.64 -40.59 21.33
N ARG A 10 -10.89 -41.27 22.48
CA ARG A 10 -10.82 -40.62 23.80
C ARG A 10 -9.40 -40.81 24.36
N THR A 11 -8.73 -39.72 24.70
CA THR A 11 -8.22 -39.36 26.05
C THR A 11 -7.00 -38.42 25.95
N LEU A 12 -7.14 -37.17 26.43
CA LEU A 12 -6.25 -36.60 27.45
C LEU A 12 -6.82 -35.30 28.08
N ARG A 13 -7.05 -35.39 29.40
CA ARG A 13 -7.03 -34.37 30.48
C ARG A 13 -7.95 -33.13 30.36
N ARG A 14 -9.09 -33.10 31.07
CA ARG A 14 -9.31 -32.65 32.49
C ARG A 14 -8.98 -31.17 32.72
N GLY A 15 -10.03 -30.44 33.10
CA GLY A 15 -10.07 -28.99 33.19
C GLY A 15 -9.58 -28.39 34.50
N LYS A 16 -9.40 -27.06 34.46
CA LYS A 16 -9.43 -26.18 35.62
C LYS A 16 -10.67 -25.30 35.49
N ALA A 17 -11.61 -25.49 36.41
CA ALA A 17 -12.69 -24.54 36.62
C ALA A 17 -12.08 -23.25 37.18
N MET A 18 -12.32 -22.13 36.52
CA MET A 18 -11.87 -20.80 36.94
C MET A 18 -12.90 -20.27 37.94
N GLN A 19 -12.53 -20.20 39.21
CA GLN A 19 -13.32 -19.52 40.24
C GLN A 19 -13.35 -18.03 39.93
N ILE A 20 -14.57 -17.48 39.81
CA ILE A 20 -14.82 -16.05 39.71
C ILE A 20 -14.78 -15.50 41.15
N GLY A 21 -13.82 -14.61 41.44
CA GLY A 21 -13.67 -13.94 42.73
C GLY A 21 -14.76 -12.87 42.99
N PRO A 22 -14.87 -12.37 44.22
CA PRO A 22 -15.95 -11.48 44.65
C PRO A 22 -15.90 -10.11 43.99
N TRP A 23 -17.08 -9.53 43.77
CA TRP A 23 -17.36 -8.27 43.07
C TRP A 23 -16.79 -6.99 43.72
N SER A 24 -16.07 -7.09 44.83
CA SER A 24 -15.47 -5.95 45.53
C SER A 24 -14.23 -5.36 44.85
N ALA A 25 -13.64 -6.06 43.86
CA ALA A 25 -12.42 -5.61 43.17
C ALA A 25 -12.63 -4.57 42.04
N ILE A 26 -13.88 -4.27 41.66
CA ILE A 26 -14.20 -3.33 40.56
C ILE A 26 -14.19 -1.86 41.05
N GLY A 27 -14.44 -1.62 42.34
CA GLY A 27 -14.41 -0.27 42.93
C GLY A 27 -13.02 0.36 42.94
N ASP A 28 -11.99 -0.41 43.25
CA ASP A 28 -10.62 0.10 43.42
C ASP A 28 -9.92 0.41 42.07
N ALA A 29 -10.36 -0.22 40.97
CA ALA A 29 -9.81 0.05 39.65
C ALA A 29 -10.24 1.43 39.09
N HIS A 30 -11.44 1.90 39.45
CA HIS A 30 -11.94 3.20 39.01
C HIS A 30 -11.28 4.38 39.74
N ALA A 31 -10.89 4.21 41.01
CA ALA A 31 -10.16 5.24 41.77
C ALA A 31 -8.73 5.43 41.25
N ARG A 32 -8.03 4.35 40.91
CA ARG A 32 -6.65 4.40 40.37
C ARG A 32 -6.57 5.04 38.97
N LEU A 33 -7.61 4.91 38.15
CA LEU A 33 -7.68 5.57 36.83
C LEU A 33 -7.91 7.09 36.91
N ALA A 34 -8.41 7.61 38.04
CA ALA A 34 -8.61 9.05 38.23
C ALA A 34 -7.32 9.77 38.62
N GLU A 35 -6.46 9.14 39.42
CA GLU A 35 -5.15 9.70 39.81
C GLU A 35 -4.15 9.72 38.64
N ASP A 36 -4.17 8.71 37.77
CA ASP A 36 -3.29 8.67 36.58
C ASP A 36 -3.60 9.81 35.59
N ARG A 37 -4.86 10.22 35.45
CA ARG A 37 -5.25 11.30 34.53
C ARG A 37 -4.65 12.67 34.89
N GLN A 38 -4.38 12.94 36.16
CA GLN A 38 -3.71 14.17 36.58
C GLN A 38 -2.20 14.13 36.31
N ALA A 39 -1.57 12.95 36.42
CA ALA A 39 -0.14 12.79 36.10
C ALA A 39 0.16 13.00 34.60
N TRP A 40 -0.74 12.58 33.71
CA TRP A 40 -0.61 12.79 32.26
C TRP A 40 -0.67 14.27 31.86
N LEU A 41 -1.49 15.09 32.52
CA LEU A 41 -1.60 16.52 32.25
C LEU A 41 -0.33 17.30 32.61
N VAL A 42 0.39 16.89 33.66
CA VAL A 42 1.63 17.54 34.10
C VAL A 42 2.81 17.23 33.16
N LEU A 43 2.81 16.05 32.51
CA LEU A 43 3.88 15.65 31.58
C LEU A 43 3.63 16.03 30.11
N ALA A 44 2.36 16.19 29.69
CA ALA A 44 2.03 16.49 28.30
C ALA A 44 2.28 17.97 27.93
N VAL A 45 2.08 18.90 28.87
CA VAL A 45 2.20 20.35 28.63
C VAL A 45 3.63 20.79 28.27
N PRO A 46 4.71 20.33 28.96
CA PRO A 46 6.09 20.70 28.62
C PRO A 46 6.55 20.19 27.24
N CYS A 47 6.08 19.01 26.83
CA CYS A 47 6.40 18.40 25.53
C CYS A 47 5.73 19.16 24.38
N LEU A 48 4.46 19.58 24.56
CA LEU A 48 3.74 20.37 23.56
C LEU A 48 4.34 21.77 23.40
N LEU A 49 4.75 22.41 24.51
CA LEU A 49 5.41 23.72 24.48
C LEU A 49 6.78 23.66 23.77
N SER A 50 7.57 22.61 24.04
CA SER A 50 8.87 22.40 23.39
C SER A 50 8.74 22.16 21.88
N PHE A 51 7.67 21.50 21.45
CA PHE A 51 7.39 21.27 20.03
C PHE A 51 6.99 22.57 19.31
N ILE A 52 6.14 23.39 19.94
CA ILE A 52 5.71 24.69 19.39
C ILE A 52 6.89 25.68 19.31
N LEU A 53 7.75 25.74 20.33
CA LEU A 53 8.97 26.56 20.29
C LEU A 53 9.96 26.08 19.20
N GLY A 54 10.07 24.77 18.99
CA GLY A 54 10.92 24.21 17.94
C GLY A 54 10.49 24.60 16.51
N LEU A 55 9.19 24.83 16.30
CA LEU A 55 8.63 25.29 15.03
C LEU A 55 8.84 26.80 14.80
N LEU A 56 8.92 27.60 15.86
CA LEU A 56 9.11 29.06 15.76
C LEU A 56 10.59 29.47 15.57
N VAL A 57 11.55 28.65 16.00
CA VAL A 57 12.99 29.00 15.95
C VAL A 57 13.68 28.57 14.65
N ARG A 58 13.10 27.68 13.84
CA ARG A 58 13.71 27.20 12.59
C ARG A 58 12.98 27.73 11.36
N GLY A 59 13.39 28.91 10.90
CA GLY A 59 13.00 29.45 9.59
C GLY A 59 13.43 28.57 8.41
N PRO A 60 12.79 28.72 7.23
CA PRO A 60 12.96 27.80 6.10
C PRO A 60 14.20 28.18 5.29
N THR A 61 15.33 27.52 5.53
CA THR A 61 16.45 27.46 4.57
C THR A 61 16.39 26.15 3.79
N VAL A 62 15.54 26.12 2.75
CA VAL A 62 15.50 24.99 1.81
C VAL A 62 16.39 25.26 0.60
N SER A 63 17.38 24.39 0.46
CA SER A 63 18.45 24.33 -0.53
C SER A 63 17.96 24.27 -1.98
N ARG A 64 18.45 25.21 -2.81
CA ARG A 64 18.21 25.34 -4.26
C ARG A 64 18.92 24.30 -5.16
N ARG A 65 19.56 23.25 -4.62
CA ARG A 65 20.44 22.36 -5.42
C ARG A 65 19.79 21.10 -6.01
N PHE A 66 18.49 20.88 -5.84
CA PHE A 66 17.80 19.69 -6.38
C PHE A 66 17.39 19.82 -7.87
N TRP A 67 17.49 21.00 -8.47
CA TRP A 67 16.87 21.31 -9.77
C TRP A 67 17.67 20.93 -11.03
N ALA A 68 18.91 20.43 -10.90
CA ALA A 68 19.79 20.25 -12.07
C ALA A 68 19.66 18.91 -12.82
N VAL A 69 19.03 17.87 -12.26
CA VAL A 69 19.12 16.50 -12.84
C VAL A 69 17.87 16.06 -13.61
N CYS A 70 16.69 16.65 -13.38
CA CYS A 70 15.48 16.30 -14.15
C CYS A 70 15.18 17.24 -15.34
N ALA A 71 15.91 18.36 -15.48
CA ALA A 71 15.71 19.34 -16.56
C ALA A 71 16.44 19.00 -17.88
N LEU A 72 17.27 17.96 -17.92
CA LEU A 72 18.21 17.69 -19.03
C LEU A 72 17.70 16.73 -20.12
N ARG A 73 16.37 16.59 -20.30
CA ARG A 73 15.79 15.80 -21.41
C ARG A 73 14.75 16.52 -22.25
N ARG A 74 14.96 17.83 -22.50
CA ARG A 74 14.32 18.57 -23.60
C ARG A 74 15.37 19.36 -24.40
N LYS A 75 16.10 18.68 -25.29
CA LYS A 75 16.66 19.27 -26.52
C LYS A 75 15.62 19.00 -27.62
N GLY A 76 15.19 19.88 -28.49
CA GLY A 76 15.41 21.30 -28.73
C GLY A 76 14.52 21.65 -29.93
N GLY A 77 13.69 22.68 -29.80
CA GLY A 77 12.83 23.18 -30.88
C GLY A 77 12.75 24.69 -30.74
N ARG A 78 13.62 25.39 -31.46
CA ARG A 78 13.77 26.85 -31.43
C ARG A 78 12.75 27.44 -32.39
N THR A 79 11.53 27.72 -31.92
CA THR A 79 10.55 28.48 -32.70
C THR A 79 10.85 29.99 -32.58
N ARG A 80 10.98 30.67 -33.72
CA ARG A 80 11.11 32.13 -33.84
C ARG A 80 9.89 32.79 -33.18
N ARG A 81 10.13 33.67 -32.20
CA ARG A 81 9.10 34.58 -31.67
C ARG A 81 8.91 35.74 -32.65
N THR A 82 7.70 35.88 -33.17
CA THR A 82 7.19 37.13 -33.76
C THR A 82 6.89 38.14 -32.64
N PRO A 83 7.12 39.44 -32.86
CA PRO A 83 6.75 40.49 -31.90
C PRO A 83 5.22 40.64 -31.84
N ALA A 84 4.65 40.53 -30.65
CA ALA A 84 3.23 40.66 -30.38
C ALA A 84 2.82 42.14 -30.34
N GLY A 85 1.68 42.46 -30.97
CA GLY A 85 1.07 43.78 -30.95
C GLY A 85 0.46 44.16 -29.59
N PRO A 86 0.21 45.46 -29.36
CA PRO A 86 -0.35 45.98 -28.12
C PRO A 86 -1.88 45.74 -28.09
N GLY A 87 -2.34 44.81 -27.24
CA GLY A 87 -3.79 44.59 -27.06
C GLY A 87 -4.23 43.29 -26.40
N ALA A 88 -3.36 42.60 -25.65
CA ALA A 88 -3.76 41.40 -24.92
C ALA A 88 -4.23 41.76 -23.51
N GLU A 89 -5.56 41.79 -23.30
CA GLU A 89 -6.18 41.74 -21.98
C GLU A 89 -5.52 40.64 -21.14
N ALA A 90 -5.04 41.01 -19.95
CA ALA A 90 -4.39 40.11 -19.01
C ALA A 90 -5.40 39.04 -18.57
N ALA A 91 -5.39 37.89 -19.26
CA ALA A 91 -6.16 36.72 -18.88
C ALA A 91 -5.92 36.43 -17.40
N ALA A 92 -6.98 36.57 -16.60
CA ALA A 92 -6.94 36.37 -15.16
C ALA A 92 -6.25 35.04 -14.86
N SER A 93 -5.16 35.11 -14.07
CA SER A 93 -4.42 33.92 -13.69
C SER A 93 -5.39 32.92 -13.02
N PRO A 94 -5.43 31.65 -13.45
CA PRO A 94 -6.33 30.67 -12.87
C PRO A 94 -6.08 30.60 -11.36
N THR A 95 -7.06 31.01 -10.56
CA THR A 95 -6.98 30.95 -9.10
C THR A 95 -6.84 29.49 -8.71
N VAL A 96 -5.68 29.13 -8.14
CA VAL A 96 -5.45 27.78 -7.62
C VAL A 96 -6.51 27.50 -6.56
N PRO A 97 -7.35 26.45 -6.72
CA PRO A 97 -8.38 26.12 -5.76
C PRO A 97 -7.78 25.95 -4.37
N ALA A 98 -8.38 26.60 -3.37
CA ALA A 98 -7.93 26.49 -1.97
C ALA A 98 -7.88 25.02 -1.54
N MET A 99 -6.75 24.60 -0.97
CA MET A 99 -6.55 23.23 -0.48
C MET A 99 -7.59 22.90 0.59
N ARG A 100 -8.27 21.76 0.45
CA ARG A 100 -9.27 21.32 1.43
C ARG A 100 -8.63 20.41 2.47
N LEU A 101 -8.70 20.76 3.75
CA LEU A 101 -8.09 19.96 4.83
C LEU A 101 -9.00 18.82 5.32
N GLY A 102 -9.94 18.36 4.50
CA GLY A 102 -10.98 17.41 4.91
C GLY A 102 -10.42 16.08 5.44
N HIS A 103 -9.39 15.54 4.80
CA HIS A 103 -8.75 14.29 5.24
C HIS A 103 -7.99 14.45 6.54
N LEU A 104 -7.27 15.56 6.73
CA LEU A 104 -6.56 15.84 7.99
C LEU A 104 -7.55 16.03 9.13
N ASN A 105 -8.62 16.81 8.92
CA ASN A 105 -9.65 17.03 9.92
C ASN A 105 -10.35 15.72 10.31
N LEU A 106 -10.61 14.84 9.34
CA LEU A 106 -11.18 13.53 9.62
C LEU A 106 -10.21 12.62 10.37
N PHE A 107 -8.94 12.58 9.97
CA PHE A 107 -7.90 11.81 10.66
C PHE A 107 -7.78 12.22 12.12
N LEU A 108 -7.68 13.53 12.40
CA LEU A 108 -7.53 14.05 13.77
C LEU A 108 -8.74 13.77 14.68
N ARG A 109 -9.89 13.41 14.11
CA ARG A 109 -11.09 13.00 14.86
C ARG A 109 -11.10 11.51 15.22
N TYR A 110 -10.16 10.72 14.70
CA TYR A 110 -10.08 9.30 15.05
C TYR A 110 -9.46 9.11 16.43
N ASP A 111 -10.05 8.24 17.24
CA ASP A 111 -9.53 7.88 18.56
C ASP A 111 -8.10 7.29 18.47
N SER A 112 -7.77 6.65 17.34
CA SER A 112 -6.44 6.09 17.08
C SER A 112 -5.40 7.12 16.63
N ALA A 113 -5.79 8.35 16.30
CA ALA A 113 -4.87 9.35 15.74
C ALA A 113 -3.71 9.72 16.67
N PRO A 114 -3.91 9.93 17.99
CA PRO A 114 -2.80 10.18 18.91
C PRO A 114 -1.75 9.08 18.90
N ALA A 115 -2.18 7.81 18.92
CA ALA A 115 -1.29 6.65 18.88
C ALA A 115 -0.53 6.55 17.54
N LEU A 116 -1.22 6.73 16.41
CA LEU A 116 -0.59 6.73 15.09
C LEU A 116 0.47 7.84 14.93
N LEU A 117 0.21 9.02 15.52
CA LEU A 117 1.15 10.15 15.52
C LEU A 117 2.33 9.92 16.46
N SER A 118 2.11 9.35 17.66
CA SER A 118 3.19 9.05 18.61
C SER A 118 4.16 7.99 18.09
N MET A 119 3.67 7.03 17.30
CA MET A 119 4.49 6.05 16.58
C MET A 119 5.35 6.67 15.47
N GLY A 120 5.14 7.94 15.14
CA GLY A 120 5.88 8.69 14.13
C GLY A 120 5.84 8.06 12.73
N LEU A 121 4.70 7.48 12.37
CA LEU A 121 4.44 6.86 11.06
C LEU A 121 4.48 7.91 9.93
N PHE A 122 3.84 9.06 10.17
CA PHE A 122 3.63 10.09 9.17
C PHE A 122 4.67 11.22 9.30
N PRO A 123 5.54 11.44 8.29
CA PRO A 123 6.52 12.51 8.33
C PRO A 123 5.92 13.89 8.05
N ASN A 124 4.75 13.96 7.41
CA ASN A 124 4.08 15.20 7.03
C ASN A 124 2.57 14.98 6.79
N ALA A 125 1.85 16.07 6.53
CA ALA A 125 0.41 16.06 6.29
C ALA A 125 0.00 15.40 4.95
N GLN A 126 0.86 15.46 3.93
CA GLN A 126 0.59 14.81 2.65
C GLN A 126 0.39 13.30 2.85
N GLU A 127 1.30 12.65 3.57
CA GLU A 127 1.24 11.20 3.78
C GLU A 127 -0.01 10.78 4.58
N ILE A 128 -0.43 11.59 5.56
CA ILE A 128 -1.71 11.37 6.27
C ILE A 128 -2.87 11.44 5.29
N SER A 129 -2.91 12.48 4.47
CA SER A 129 -4.00 12.71 3.53
C SER A 129 -4.06 11.68 2.40
N GLU A 130 -2.92 11.15 1.95
CA GLU A 130 -2.87 10.06 0.97
C GLU A 130 -3.42 8.75 1.56
N SER A 131 -2.99 8.37 2.77
CA SER A 131 -3.52 7.18 3.46
C SER A 131 -5.03 7.30 3.75
N MET A 132 -5.49 8.49 4.12
CA MET A 132 -6.91 8.78 4.33
C MET A 132 -7.71 8.75 3.03
N ALA A 133 -7.15 9.22 1.92
CA ALA A 133 -7.79 9.13 0.61
C ALA A 133 -7.96 7.65 0.18
N CYS A 134 -6.95 6.80 0.40
CA CYS A 134 -7.09 5.35 0.19
C CYS A 134 -8.23 4.77 1.03
N LEU A 135 -8.26 5.05 2.33
CA LEU A 135 -9.31 4.57 3.25
C LEU A 135 -10.70 5.02 2.82
N HIS A 136 -10.86 6.30 2.47
CA HIS A 136 -12.13 6.85 2.01
C HIS A 136 -12.57 6.27 0.67
N ALA A 137 -11.63 6.02 -0.24
CA ALA A 137 -11.92 5.41 -1.53
C ALA A 137 -12.46 3.98 -1.37
N MET A 138 -11.88 3.21 -0.45
CA MET A 138 -12.37 1.86 -0.13
C MET A 138 -13.81 1.87 0.38
N ASP A 139 -14.10 2.72 1.38
CA ASP A 139 -15.43 2.84 1.98
C ASP A 139 -16.50 3.28 0.97
N ARG A 140 -16.15 4.22 0.10
CA ARG A 140 -17.11 4.85 -0.82
C ARG A 140 -17.34 4.06 -2.10
N HIS A 141 -16.31 3.40 -2.64
CA HIS A 141 -16.32 2.91 -4.02
C HIS A 141 -16.20 1.40 -4.16
N ILE A 142 -15.98 0.64 -3.09
CA ILE A 142 -15.97 -0.83 -3.13
C ILE A 142 -17.31 -1.34 -2.57
N PRO A 143 -18.25 -1.80 -3.42
CA PRO A 143 -19.56 -2.24 -2.98
C PRO A 143 -19.48 -3.42 -2.01
N GLY A 144 -20.22 -3.35 -0.91
CA GLY A 144 -20.32 -4.42 0.07
C GLY A 144 -19.11 -4.56 1.01
N LEU A 145 -18.02 -3.84 0.79
CA LEU A 145 -16.89 -3.82 1.71
C LEU A 145 -17.28 -3.12 3.01
N ARG A 146 -17.11 -3.80 4.14
CA ARG A 146 -17.37 -3.21 5.46
C ARG A 146 -16.10 -3.25 6.31
N PHE A 147 -15.82 -2.14 7.00
CA PHE A 147 -14.68 -2.07 7.92
C PHE A 147 -14.84 -2.96 9.15
N SER A 148 -16.04 -3.47 9.42
CA SER A 148 -16.28 -4.47 10.47
C SER A 148 -16.07 -5.92 10.02
N ASP A 149 -15.76 -6.16 8.74
CA ASP A 149 -15.70 -7.51 8.18
C ASP A 149 -14.36 -8.21 8.45
N SER A 150 -14.37 -9.27 9.26
CA SER A 150 -13.17 -10.09 9.52
C SER A 150 -12.82 -11.04 8.37
N GLY A 151 -13.58 -11.09 7.29
CA GLY A 151 -13.28 -11.87 6.08
C GLY A 151 -12.39 -11.14 5.07
N VAL A 152 -11.73 -10.05 5.48
CA VAL A 152 -10.95 -9.19 4.58
C VAL A 152 -9.45 -9.36 4.82
N LEU A 153 -8.71 -9.56 3.73
CA LEU A 153 -7.25 -9.43 3.66
C LEU A 153 -6.92 -8.12 2.94
N CYS A 154 -6.16 -7.24 3.60
CA CYS A 154 -5.65 -6.03 2.97
C CYS A 154 -4.14 -6.13 2.74
N VAL A 155 -3.70 -5.77 1.54
CA VAL A 155 -2.28 -5.73 1.15
C VAL A 155 -1.96 -4.31 0.70
N VAL A 156 -1.13 -3.62 1.45
CA VAL A 156 -0.67 -2.27 1.16
C VAL A 156 0.73 -2.35 0.57
N VAL A 157 0.87 -1.96 -0.69
CA VAL A 157 2.12 -2.08 -1.45
C VAL A 157 2.71 -0.69 -1.67
N GLY A 158 3.99 -0.52 -1.34
CA GLY A 158 4.67 0.76 -1.55
C GLY A 158 4.49 1.77 -0.41
N ASP A 159 4.23 1.30 0.81
CA ASP A 159 3.98 2.15 2.01
C ASP A 159 5.23 2.97 2.43
N GLY A 160 6.40 2.60 1.91
CA GLY A 160 7.69 3.21 2.19
C GLY A 160 8.36 2.66 3.45
N VAL A 161 9.15 3.51 4.11
CA VAL A 161 9.98 3.12 5.26
C VAL A 161 9.16 2.77 6.51
N ALA A 162 7.94 3.31 6.62
CA ALA A 162 7.03 3.07 7.72
C ALA A 162 5.69 2.57 7.16
N PRO A 163 4.95 1.70 7.88
CA PRO A 163 3.69 1.13 7.41
C PRO A 163 2.52 2.13 7.57
N ARG A 164 2.58 3.29 6.91
CA ARG A 164 1.67 4.42 7.13
C ARG A 164 0.22 4.06 6.88
N THR A 165 -0.07 3.62 5.66
CA THR A 165 -1.43 3.31 5.21
C THR A 165 -1.88 2.00 5.81
N ALA A 166 -0.99 1.01 5.92
CA ALA A 166 -1.30 -0.28 6.54
C ALA A 166 -1.67 -0.15 8.03
N ALA A 167 -0.89 0.61 8.82
CA ALA A 167 -1.19 0.84 10.23
C ALA A 167 -2.52 1.58 10.42
N LEU A 168 -2.78 2.62 9.61
CA LEU A 168 -4.07 3.32 9.64
C LEU A 168 -5.24 2.36 9.38
N ILE A 169 -5.14 1.52 8.35
CA ILE A 169 -6.18 0.54 8.00
C ILE A 169 -6.35 -0.50 9.11
N ALA A 170 -5.25 -1.04 9.64
CA ALA A 170 -5.27 -2.04 10.71
C ALA A 170 -5.99 -1.52 11.96
N MET A 171 -5.71 -0.27 12.37
CA MET A 171 -6.34 0.35 13.54
C MET A 171 -7.78 0.80 13.30
N ARG A 172 -8.19 1.04 12.05
CA ARG A 172 -9.54 1.54 11.71
C ARG A 172 -10.52 0.48 11.29
N THR A 173 -10.07 -0.74 11.03
CA THR A 173 -10.89 -1.85 10.57
C THR A 173 -10.79 -3.06 11.51
N LYS A 174 -11.76 -3.96 11.43
CA LYS A 174 -11.75 -5.29 12.06
C LYS A 174 -11.32 -6.37 11.07
N TRP A 175 -10.64 -5.98 10.00
CA TRP A 175 -10.13 -6.88 8.98
C TRP A 175 -9.09 -7.80 9.59
N ARG A 176 -9.12 -9.08 9.20
CA ARG A 176 -8.32 -10.13 9.84
C ARG A 176 -6.83 -9.90 9.73
N ARG A 177 -6.38 -9.43 8.57
CA ARG A 177 -4.97 -9.25 8.23
C ARG A 177 -4.78 -8.02 7.38
N VAL A 178 -3.81 -7.19 7.76
CA VAL A 178 -3.35 -6.03 6.99
C VAL A 178 -1.85 -6.15 6.83
N ILE A 179 -1.38 -6.24 5.59
CA ILE A 179 0.02 -6.54 5.28
C ILE A 179 0.64 -5.33 4.59
N SER A 180 1.66 -4.72 5.18
CA SER A 180 2.49 -3.71 4.54
C SER A 180 3.64 -4.39 3.80
N VAL A 181 3.75 -4.14 2.49
CA VAL A 181 4.75 -4.74 1.60
C VAL A 181 5.55 -3.62 0.94
N ASP A 182 6.79 -3.44 1.36
CA ASP A 182 7.70 -2.48 0.74
C ASP A 182 9.16 -2.89 0.93
N PRO A 183 10.01 -2.88 -0.11
CA PRO A 183 11.42 -3.24 0.03
C PRO A 183 12.24 -2.30 0.94
N VAL A 184 11.79 -1.06 1.16
CA VAL A 184 12.45 -0.10 2.07
C VAL A 184 11.80 -0.05 3.46
N LEU A 185 10.82 -0.91 3.74
CA LEU A 185 10.16 -1.00 5.04
C LEU A 185 11.18 -1.31 6.13
N HIS A 186 11.21 -0.48 7.18
CA HIS A 186 12.15 -0.69 8.27
C HIS A 186 11.76 -1.90 9.11
N GLY A 187 12.73 -2.78 9.40
CA GLY A 187 12.55 -3.87 10.36
C GLY A 187 11.61 -5.00 9.97
N GLY A 188 11.24 -5.12 8.70
CA GLY A 188 10.42 -6.23 8.22
C GLY A 188 11.10 -7.57 8.42
N LEU A 189 10.30 -8.63 8.58
CA LEU A 189 10.83 -9.97 8.84
C LEU A 189 11.70 -10.42 7.64
N PRO A 190 12.94 -10.88 7.87
CA PRO A 190 13.64 -11.67 6.86
C PRO A 190 12.88 -12.99 6.73
N THR A 191 12.06 -13.13 5.69
CA THR A 191 11.31 -14.36 5.47
C THR A 191 12.28 -15.54 5.31
N VAL A 192 11.96 -16.67 5.94
CA VAL A 192 12.74 -17.90 6.05
C VAL A 192 13.22 -18.47 4.69
N HIS A 193 12.65 -18.05 3.56
CA HIS A 193 13.08 -18.44 2.22
C HIS A 193 14.21 -17.58 1.61
N GLN A 194 14.89 -16.74 2.38
CA GLN A 194 15.98 -15.88 1.89
C GLN A 194 17.33 -16.60 1.69
N GLY A 195 17.41 -17.92 1.90
CA GLY A 195 18.66 -18.66 2.03
C GLY A 195 19.61 -18.72 0.82
N GLU A 196 19.17 -18.53 -0.42
CA GLU A 196 20.05 -18.94 -1.55
C GLU A 196 20.05 -18.08 -2.82
N GLN A 197 19.17 -17.08 -2.94
CA GLN A 197 19.04 -16.32 -4.20
C GLN A 197 19.03 -14.79 -4.05
N GLN A 198 19.63 -14.24 -2.99
CA GLN A 198 19.96 -12.81 -2.96
C GLN A 198 21.18 -12.52 -3.85
N GLY A 199 20.99 -12.55 -5.17
CA GLY A 199 22.04 -12.15 -6.11
C GLY A 199 22.51 -10.71 -5.89
N ARG A 200 23.78 -10.42 -6.18
CA ARG A 200 24.45 -9.11 -6.02
C ARG A 200 23.68 -7.90 -6.56
N GLY A 201 22.76 -8.10 -7.52
CA GLY A 201 21.91 -7.04 -8.06
C GLY A 201 20.87 -6.48 -7.09
N TRP A 202 20.51 -7.22 -6.03
CA TRP A 202 19.47 -6.79 -5.08
C TRP A 202 19.90 -5.62 -4.19
N ALA A 203 21.11 -5.70 -3.61
CA ALA A 203 21.67 -4.61 -2.82
C ALA A 203 21.78 -3.31 -3.63
N ALA A 204 22.11 -3.42 -4.93
CA ALA A 204 22.16 -2.26 -5.83
C ALA A 204 20.78 -1.68 -6.14
N ALA A 205 19.74 -2.51 -6.30
CA ALA A 205 18.36 -2.04 -6.47
C ALA A 205 17.85 -1.31 -5.22
N LEU A 206 18.07 -1.89 -4.03
CA LEU A 206 17.78 -1.23 -2.75
C LEU A 206 18.58 0.05 -2.57
N ALA A 207 19.85 0.09 -2.97
CA ALA A 207 20.65 1.32 -2.95
C ALA A 207 20.08 2.41 -3.88
N GLY A 208 19.38 2.03 -4.95
CA GLY A 208 18.64 2.95 -5.82
C GLY A 208 17.38 3.53 -5.18
N TYR A 209 16.72 2.79 -4.28
CA TYR A 209 15.58 3.26 -3.48
C TYR A 209 15.99 3.96 -2.18
N GLY A 210 17.21 3.68 -1.70
CA GLY A 210 17.77 4.25 -0.49
C GLY A 210 17.94 5.76 -0.61
N ARG A 211 17.64 6.48 0.47
CA ARG A 211 17.94 7.92 0.56
C ARG A 211 19.42 8.15 0.25
N LYS A 212 19.71 9.17 -0.58
CA LYS A 212 21.08 9.65 -0.78
C LYS A 212 21.59 10.24 0.54
N GLY A 213 22.39 9.46 1.27
CA GLY A 213 23.12 9.90 2.45
C GLY A 213 23.14 8.85 3.57
N PRO A 214 24.22 8.75 4.36
CA PRO A 214 24.27 7.86 5.50
C PRO A 214 23.15 8.22 6.48
N GLN A 215 22.33 7.23 6.88
CA GLN A 215 21.44 7.43 8.01
C GLN A 215 22.30 7.60 9.26
N THR A 216 22.04 8.65 10.03
CA THR A 216 22.75 8.84 11.30
C THR A 216 22.36 7.72 12.26
N ALA A 217 23.30 7.24 13.07
CA ALA A 217 23.01 6.22 14.08
C ALA A 217 21.85 6.61 15.01
N ALA A 218 21.67 7.91 15.27
CA ALA A 218 20.53 8.44 16.01
C ALA A 218 19.19 8.19 15.31
N LYS A 219 19.13 8.36 13.98
CA LYS A 219 17.92 8.08 13.20
C LYS A 219 17.61 6.58 13.18
N GLN A 220 18.64 5.74 13.08
CA GLN A 220 18.48 4.29 13.12
C GLN A 220 17.88 3.85 14.46
N ARG A 221 18.46 4.30 15.58
CA ARG A 221 17.93 4.04 16.93
C ARG A 221 16.49 4.51 17.10
N LYS A 222 16.14 5.66 16.52
CA LYS A 222 14.74 6.14 16.53
C LYS A 222 13.82 5.17 15.77
N LEU A 223 14.20 4.75 14.57
CA LEU A 223 13.42 3.82 13.77
C LEU A 223 13.29 2.44 14.44
N ASP A 224 14.34 1.97 15.11
CA ASP A 224 14.31 0.70 15.86
C ASP A 224 13.32 0.77 17.03
N GLY A 225 13.30 1.88 17.79
CA GLY A 225 12.28 2.08 18.83
C GLY A 225 10.86 2.27 18.30
N GLN A 226 10.71 2.81 17.08
CA GLN A 226 9.40 2.91 16.41
C GLN A 226 8.91 1.55 15.91
N LEU A 227 9.82 0.70 15.43
CA LEU A 227 9.50 -0.64 14.91
C LEU A 227 8.81 -1.52 15.94
N GLU A 228 9.26 -1.49 17.20
CA GLU A 228 8.63 -2.23 18.29
C GLU A 228 7.16 -1.82 18.43
N GLN A 229 6.87 -0.52 18.45
CA GLN A 229 5.49 -0.01 18.53
C GLN A 229 4.66 -0.39 17.30
N TRP A 230 5.26 -0.46 16.12
CA TRP A 230 4.54 -0.87 14.90
C TRP A 230 4.17 -2.35 14.94
N ARG A 231 5.02 -3.20 15.51
CA ARG A 231 4.76 -4.65 15.66
C ARG A 231 3.66 -4.94 16.68
N ASP A 232 3.44 -4.03 17.63
CA ASP A 232 2.36 -4.12 18.61
C ASP A 232 0.97 -3.81 18.03
N ILE A 233 0.88 -3.31 16.79
CA ILE A 233 -0.39 -3.07 16.12
C ILE A 233 -1.03 -4.41 15.75
N GLU A 234 -2.15 -4.71 16.38
CA GLU A 234 -2.90 -5.94 16.13
C GLU A 234 -3.24 -6.09 14.64
N ARG A 235 -3.03 -7.31 14.11
CA ARG A 235 -3.34 -7.71 12.71
C ARG A 235 -2.48 -7.06 11.63
N LEU A 236 -1.50 -6.21 12.00
CA LEU A 236 -0.53 -5.64 11.08
C LEU A 236 0.66 -6.59 10.88
N GLU A 237 0.98 -6.87 9.62
CA GLU A 237 2.16 -7.63 9.21
C GLU A 237 3.10 -6.77 8.36
N LEU A 238 4.41 -6.90 8.58
CA LEU A 238 5.45 -6.09 7.94
C LEU A 238 6.37 -6.95 7.07
N LEU A 239 6.30 -6.77 5.75
CA LEU A 239 7.12 -7.50 4.77
C LEU A 239 8.07 -6.55 4.06
N ALA A 240 9.34 -6.57 4.45
CA ALA A 240 10.41 -5.77 3.85
C ALA A 240 10.93 -6.39 2.55
N LEU A 241 10.05 -6.55 1.55
CA LEU A 241 10.33 -7.23 0.29
C LEU A 241 9.68 -6.51 -0.89
N PRO A 242 10.23 -6.63 -2.11
CA PRO A 242 9.48 -6.32 -3.32
C PRO A 242 8.21 -7.15 -3.38
N VAL A 243 7.13 -6.53 -3.82
CA VAL A 243 5.85 -7.24 -4.00
C VAL A 243 5.98 -8.38 -5.02
N GLU A 244 6.84 -8.23 -6.04
CA GLU A 244 7.07 -9.25 -7.07
C GLU A 244 7.74 -10.53 -6.54
N ARG A 245 8.38 -10.45 -5.36
CA ARG A 245 8.99 -11.59 -4.66
C ARG A 245 8.14 -12.11 -3.51
N THR A 246 7.04 -11.43 -3.21
CA THR A 246 6.16 -11.80 -2.13
C THR A 246 5.16 -12.84 -2.64
N VAL A 247 4.83 -13.81 -1.79
CA VAL A 247 3.75 -14.77 -2.04
C VAL A 247 2.86 -14.77 -0.81
N LEU A 248 1.62 -14.32 -0.99
CA LEU A 248 0.61 -14.18 0.05
C LEU A 248 -0.48 -15.22 -0.21
N SER A 249 -0.58 -16.22 0.67
CA SER A 249 -1.68 -17.18 0.60
C SER A 249 -3.00 -16.49 0.91
N VAL A 250 -3.95 -16.67 0.01
CA VAL A 250 -5.35 -16.25 0.12
C VAL A 250 -6.20 -17.50 0.23
N SER A 251 -6.88 -17.65 1.37
CA SER A 251 -7.73 -18.79 1.65
C SER A 251 -9.17 -18.44 1.35
N ALA A 252 -9.76 -19.02 0.30
CA ALA A 252 -11.18 -18.81 -0.02
C ALA A 252 -12.14 -19.25 1.11
N ALA A 253 -11.67 -20.08 2.05
CA ALA A 253 -12.45 -20.48 3.22
C ALA A 253 -12.61 -19.37 4.27
N VAL A 254 -11.70 -18.38 4.29
CA VAL A 254 -11.69 -17.33 5.32
C VAL A 254 -11.69 -15.93 4.73
N ASP A 255 -10.89 -15.71 3.68
CA ASP A 255 -10.73 -14.43 3.02
C ASP A 255 -11.84 -14.34 1.96
N ARG A 256 -12.94 -13.65 2.28
CA ARG A 256 -14.04 -13.39 1.34
C ARG A 256 -13.72 -12.28 0.35
N HIS A 257 -12.85 -11.36 0.77
CA HIS A 257 -12.50 -10.19 -0.01
C HIS A 257 -11.02 -9.84 0.20
N VAL A 258 -10.33 -9.49 -0.89
CA VAL A 258 -8.94 -9.03 -0.86
C VAL A 258 -8.88 -7.60 -1.38
N VAL A 259 -8.26 -6.69 -0.63
CA VAL A 259 -8.02 -5.32 -1.08
C VAL A 259 -6.53 -5.07 -1.25
N VAL A 260 -6.11 -4.72 -2.46
CA VAL A 260 -4.74 -4.29 -2.74
C VAL A 260 -4.70 -2.76 -2.84
N VAL A 261 -3.97 -2.12 -1.94
CA VAL A 261 -3.84 -0.66 -1.85
C VAL A 261 -2.43 -0.27 -2.29
N LEU A 262 -2.33 0.66 -3.22
CA LEU A 262 -1.07 1.16 -3.78
C LEU A 262 -0.94 2.67 -3.50
N PRO A 263 -0.65 3.07 -2.24
CA PRO A 263 -0.39 4.46 -1.92
C PRO A 263 0.97 4.84 -2.52
N HIS A 264 0.98 5.68 -3.56
CA HIS A 264 2.23 6.20 -4.13
C HIS A 264 3.24 5.09 -4.56
N ALA A 265 2.74 3.93 -4.96
CA ALA A 265 3.59 2.76 -5.23
C ALA A 265 4.26 2.84 -6.61
N HIS A 266 5.56 2.55 -6.68
CA HIS A 266 6.33 2.44 -7.92
C HIS A 266 6.25 1.04 -8.55
N VAL A 267 5.04 0.50 -8.61
CA VAL A 267 4.77 -0.83 -9.20
C VAL A 267 3.51 -0.77 -10.03
N VAL A 268 3.47 -1.58 -11.10
CA VAL A 268 2.25 -1.74 -11.90
C VAL A 268 1.26 -2.58 -11.08
N PRO A 269 -0.03 -2.21 -10.98
CA PRO A 269 -1.00 -2.96 -10.21
C PRO A 269 -1.03 -4.48 -10.49
N ASP A 270 -0.91 -4.90 -11.76
CA ASP A 270 -0.85 -6.32 -12.13
C ASP A 270 0.33 -7.06 -11.51
N ALA A 271 1.47 -6.39 -11.32
CA ALA A 271 2.62 -6.99 -10.66
C ALA A 271 2.38 -7.14 -9.15
N ALA A 272 1.62 -6.24 -8.52
CA ALA A 272 1.20 -6.37 -7.14
C ALA A 272 0.21 -7.53 -6.95
N LEU A 273 -0.74 -7.71 -7.87
CA LEU A 273 -1.65 -8.87 -7.90
C LEU A 273 -0.91 -10.21 -7.99
N GLY A 274 0.27 -10.23 -8.62
CA GLY A 274 1.13 -11.42 -8.74
C GLY A 274 1.65 -11.96 -7.40
N ALA A 275 1.55 -11.19 -6.32
CA ALA A 275 1.85 -11.66 -4.97
C ALA A 275 0.75 -12.56 -4.39
N LEU A 276 -0.49 -12.45 -4.87
CA LEU A 276 -1.61 -13.22 -4.34
C LEU A 276 -1.58 -14.66 -4.84
N ARG A 277 -1.62 -15.63 -3.92
CA ARG A 277 -1.76 -17.05 -4.20
C ARG A 277 -3.06 -17.58 -3.63
N PHE A 278 -4.00 -17.89 -4.52
CA PHE A 278 -5.23 -18.56 -4.11
C PHE A 278 -4.94 -20.04 -3.93
N GLU A 279 -5.30 -20.57 -2.75
CA GLU A 279 -5.23 -22.00 -2.47
C GLU A 279 -6.46 -22.70 -3.10
N PRO A 280 -6.30 -23.92 -3.65
CA PRO A 280 -7.45 -24.68 -4.13
C PRO A 280 -8.46 -24.90 -3.00
N GLY A 281 -9.75 -24.72 -3.30
CA GLY A 281 -10.81 -25.05 -2.33
C GLY A 281 -10.83 -26.54 -2.01
N VAL A 282 -11.59 -26.91 -0.97
CA VAL A 282 -11.76 -28.31 -0.49
C VAL A 282 -12.22 -29.26 -1.60
N SER A 283 -12.90 -28.75 -2.64
CA SER A 283 -13.36 -29.53 -3.80
C SER A 283 -12.42 -29.50 -5.01
N GLY A 284 -11.26 -28.84 -4.93
CA GLY A 284 -10.35 -28.62 -6.07
C GLY A 284 -10.90 -27.69 -7.17
N ALA A 285 -12.16 -27.26 -7.06
CA ALA A 285 -12.80 -26.35 -7.98
C ALA A 285 -12.64 -24.89 -7.52
N TRP A 286 -12.28 -24.01 -8.44
CA TRP A 286 -12.14 -22.55 -8.21
C TRP A 286 -13.48 -21.81 -8.23
N THR A 287 -14.58 -22.47 -7.83
CA THR A 287 -15.95 -22.00 -8.09
C THR A 287 -16.36 -20.80 -7.25
N ALA A 288 -15.65 -20.48 -6.18
CA ALA A 288 -15.87 -19.28 -5.38
C ALA A 288 -14.53 -18.66 -5.01
N LEU A 289 -14.01 -17.79 -5.88
CA LEU A 289 -12.86 -16.96 -5.55
C LEU A 289 -13.30 -15.77 -4.71
N PRO A 290 -12.46 -15.32 -3.76
CA PRO A 290 -12.63 -14.03 -3.11
C PRO A 290 -12.67 -12.92 -4.15
N SER A 291 -13.56 -11.94 -3.98
CA SER A 291 -13.52 -10.71 -4.78
C SER A 291 -12.21 -9.97 -4.50
N VAL A 292 -11.64 -9.32 -5.52
CA VAL A 292 -10.34 -8.64 -5.42
C VAL A 292 -10.51 -7.18 -5.85
N SER A 293 -10.36 -6.26 -4.91
CA SER A 293 -10.37 -4.82 -5.21
C SER A 293 -8.97 -4.25 -5.27
N VAL A 294 -8.80 -3.19 -6.06
CA VAL A 294 -7.56 -2.42 -6.13
C VAL A 294 -7.85 -0.94 -5.91
N VAL A 295 -7.08 -0.30 -5.03
CA VAL A 295 -7.08 1.16 -4.84
C VAL A 295 -5.70 1.69 -5.13
N GLN A 296 -5.59 2.69 -5.99
CA GLN A 296 -4.31 3.26 -6.41
C GLN A 296 -4.32 4.78 -6.31
N LEU A 297 -3.27 5.32 -5.69
CA LEU A 297 -2.87 6.73 -5.79
C LEU A 297 -1.61 6.79 -6.66
N PRO A 298 -1.74 6.90 -7.99
CA PRO A 298 -0.62 6.70 -8.89
C PRO A 298 0.31 7.92 -8.88
N CYS A 299 1.59 7.71 -8.63
CA CYS A 299 2.57 8.79 -8.60
C CYS A 299 3.56 8.76 -9.78
N CYS A 300 4.27 9.88 -9.99
CA CYS A 300 5.37 10.00 -10.94
C CYS A 300 5.06 9.40 -12.33
N SER A 301 5.91 8.52 -12.84
CA SER A 301 5.79 7.83 -14.14
C SER A 301 4.75 6.71 -14.14
N TYR A 302 4.16 6.39 -12.99
CA TYR A 302 3.16 5.32 -12.85
C TYR A 302 1.72 5.80 -13.05
N ALA A 303 1.50 7.12 -13.17
CA ALA A 303 0.24 7.71 -13.63
C ALA A 303 -0.29 7.12 -14.95
N LYS A 304 0.62 6.68 -15.83
CA LYS A 304 0.28 6.05 -17.11
C LYS A 304 -0.34 4.65 -16.98
N HIS A 305 -0.22 4.01 -15.82
CA HIS A 305 -0.84 2.71 -15.56
C HIS A 305 -2.27 2.93 -15.07
N SER A 306 -3.18 3.16 -16.03
CA SER A 306 -4.59 3.44 -15.78
C SER A 306 -5.50 2.21 -15.92
N THR A 307 -4.92 1.02 -15.99
CA THR A 307 -5.67 -0.24 -16.09
C THR A 307 -5.13 -1.30 -15.13
N VAL A 308 -6.00 -2.23 -14.76
CA VAL A 308 -5.70 -3.45 -14.00
C VAL A 308 -6.28 -4.62 -14.77
N CYS A 309 -5.47 -5.60 -15.15
CA CYS A 309 -5.89 -6.76 -15.93
C CYS A 309 -6.60 -6.39 -17.25
N GLY A 310 -6.23 -5.24 -17.84
CA GLY A 310 -6.86 -4.68 -19.04
C GLY A 310 -8.10 -3.82 -18.77
N GLU A 311 -8.63 -3.84 -17.55
CA GLU A 311 -9.85 -3.11 -17.17
C GLU A 311 -9.57 -1.68 -16.73
N ARG A 312 -10.50 -0.78 -17.06
CA ARG A 312 -10.52 0.60 -16.55
C ARG A 312 -11.01 0.63 -15.10
N PRO A 313 -10.61 1.65 -14.32
CA PRO A 313 -11.12 1.81 -12.96
C PRO A 313 -12.63 2.00 -12.97
N SER A 314 -13.32 1.37 -12.02
CA SER A 314 -14.74 1.59 -11.76
C SER A 314 -15.03 2.99 -11.19
N ALA A 315 -14.03 3.62 -10.56
CA ALA A 315 -14.07 5.02 -10.18
C ALA A 315 -12.69 5.65 -10.34
N GLU A 316 -12.62 6.83 -10.95
CA GLU A 316 -11.42 7.65 -11.06
C GLU A 316 -11.80 9.11 -10.79
N TYR A 317 -11.10 9.76 -9.88
CA TYR A 317 -11.37 11.16 -9.53
C TYR A 317 -10.13 11.87 -9.00
N VAL A 318 -10.16 13.20 -9.00
CA VAL A 318 -9.15 14.03 -8.35
C VAL A 318 -9.62 14.39 -6.95
N ASP A 319 -8.89 13.94 -5.93
CA ASP A 319 -9.18 14.22 -4.53
C ASP A 319 -8.48 15.51 -4.10
N ASP A 320 -9.24 16.60 -4.03
CA ASP A 320 -8.77 17.93 -3.62
C ASP A 320 -8.40 18.02 -2.13
N ARG A 321 -8.60 16.94 -1.37
CA ARG A 321 -8.27 16.83 0.06
C ARG A 321 -6.91 16.20 0.32
N ILE A 322 -6.24 15.69 -0.71
CA ILE A 322 -4.84 15.24 -0.61
C ILE A 322 -3.94 16.48 -0.58
N CYS A 323 -3.20 16.63 0.53
CA CYS A 323 -2.29 17.73 0.77
C CYS A 323 -1.04 17.61 -0.11
N GLY A 324 -0.49 18.75 -0.52
CA GLY A 324 0.71 18.82 -1.34
C GLY A 324 0.51 19.61 -2.63
N ASP A 325 1.46 20.47 -2.94
CA ASP A 325 1.53 21.36 -4.11
C ASP A 325 2.72 21.03 -5.03
N GLY A 326 3.58 20.10 -4.59
CA GLY A 326 4.83 19.75 -5.26
C GLY A 326 4.67 18.81 -6.44
N HIS A 327 5.69 18.82 -7.31
CA HIS A 327 5.84 17.90 -8.42
C HIS A 327 5.90 16.45 -7.88
N GLY A 328 4.85 15.67 -8.12
CA GLY A 328 4.71 14.30 -7.59
C GLY A 328 3.54 14.10 -6.63
N CYS A 329 2.89 15.17 -6.16
CA CYS A 329 1.64 15.10 -5.40
C CYS A 329 0.49 14.69 -6.31
N ALA A 330 0.35 13.39 -6.52
CA ALA A 330 -0.74 12.85 -7.31
C ALA A 330 -2.03 12.84 -6.48
N ARG A 331 -2.98 13.67 -6.89
CA ARG A 331 -4.32 13.72 -6.28
C ARG A 331 -5.31 12.79 -6.96
N ASN A 332 -4.90 12.08 -8.01
CA ASN A 332 -5.77 11.14 -8.69
C ASN A 332 -5.93 9.89 -7.83
N VAL A 333 -7.17 9.44 -7.65
CA VAL A 333 -7.52 8.21 -6.96
C VAL A 333 -8.25 7.31 -7.95
N ARG A 334 -7.79 6.06 -8.06
CA ARG A 334 -8.40 5.04 -8.91
C ARG A 334 -8.83 3.84 -8.08
N VAL A 335 -10.03 3.35 -8.36
CA VAL A 335 -10.61 2.18 -7.69
C VAL A 335 -11.11 1.20 -8.74
N TRP A 336 -10.71 -0.06 -8.58
CA TRP A 336 -11.30 -1.21 -9.26
C TRP A 336 -12.01 -2.05 -8.20
N ALA A 337 -13.34 -2.09 -8.27
CA ALA A 337 -14.18 -2.70 -7.24
C ALA A 337 -14.05 -4.23 -7.19
N ASP A 338 -13.97 -4.92 -8.33
CA ASP A 338 -13.67 -6.35 -8.36
C ASP A 338 -12.99 -6.72 -9.69
N VAL A 339 -11.77 -7.26 -9.60
CA VAL A 339 -10.98 -7.72 -10.74
C VAL A 339 -10.65 -9.21 -10.64
N ALA A 340 -11.28 -9.96 -9.73
CA ALA A 340 -10.92 -11.36 -9.48
C ALA A 340 -10.97 -12.23 -10.75
N ALA A 341 -12.09 -12.16 -11.49
CA ALA A 341 -12.28 -12.94 -12.71
C ALA A 341 -11.25 -12.58 -13.79
N GLN A 342 -11.03 -11.29 -14.03
CA GLN A 342 -10.06 -10.79 -15.01
C GLN A 342 -8.62 -11.11 -14.61
N ALA A 343 -8.29 -11.02 -13.32
CA ALA A 343 -6.98 -11.35 -12.81
C ALA A 343 -6.66 -12.83 -12.98
N VAL A 344 -7.67 -13.72 -12.86
CA VAL A 344 -7.52 -15.13 -13.20
C VAL A 344 -7.36 -15.35 -14.70
N ALA A 345 -8.23 -14.75 -15.51
CA ALA A 345 -8.20 -14.90 -16.98
C ALA A 345 -6.85 -14.45 -17.57
N MET A 346 -6.30 -13.35 -17.05
CA MET A 346 -5.01 -12.80 -17.45
C MET A 346 -3.82 -13.46 -16.75
N ARG A 347 -4.08 -14.38 -15.79
CA ARG A 347 -3.07 -14.98 -14.91
C ARG A 347 -2.23 -13.92 -14.18
N ALA A 348 -2.84 -12.82 -13.78
CA ALA A 348 -2.22 -11.78 -12.96
C ALA A 348 -2.03 -12.25 -11.50
N VAL A 349 -2.79 -13.25 -11.04
CA VAL A 349 -2.64 -13.91 -9.73
C VAL A 349 -2.12 -15.34 -9.86
N ARG A 350 -1.68 -15.94 -8.75
CA ARG A 350 -1.27 -17.35 -8.68
C ARG A 350 -2.46 -18.23 -8.30
N LEU A 351 -2.62 -19.34 -9.03
CA LEU A 351 -3.57 -20.40 -8.72
C LEU A 351 -2.78 -21.64 -8.30
N GLY A 352 -2.71 -21.90 -6.99
CA GLY A 352 -1.74 -22.82 -6.41
C GLY A 352 -0.30 -22.38 -6.71
N ASP A 353 0.57 -23.31 -7.09
CA ASP A 353 1.99 -23.01 -7.35
C ASP A 353 2.28 -22.47 -8.76
N LYS A 354 1.26 -22.31 -9.60
CA LYS A 354 1.44 -21.77 -10.95
C LYS A 354 1.84 -20.30 -10.85
N PRO A 355 2.99 -19.88 -11.40
CA PRO A 355 3.41 -18.49 -11.35
C PRO A 355 2.47 -17.59 -12.18
N PRO A 356 2.34 -16.31 -11.81
CA PRO A 356 1.54 -15.35 -12.56
C PRO A 356 2.25 -15.04 -13.89
N LEU A 357 1.47 -14.81 -14.95
CA LEU A 357 1.99 -14.28 -16.20
C LEU A 357 2.12 -12.77 -16.06
N THR A 358 3.25 -12.31 -15.54
CA THR A 358 3.52 -10.86 -15.49
C THR A 358 3.52 -10.26 -16.90
N SER A 359 3.25 -8.97 -16.99
CA SER A 359 3.32 -8.19 -18.23
C SER A 359 4.65 -8.35 -18.99
N ARG A 360 5.76 -8.65 -18.29
CA ARG A 360 7.05 -9.00 -18.91
C ARG A 360 7.02 -10.35 -19.60
N ILE A 361 6.40 -11.36 -18.99
CA ILE A 361 6.19 -12.68 -19.60
C ILE A 361 5.21 -12.57 -20.77
N LEU A 362 4.13 -11.79 -20.64
CA LEU A 362 3.20 -11.52 -21.75
C LEU A 362 3.87 -10.75 -22.89
N ALA A 363 4.72 -9.76 -22.59
CA ALA A 363 5.49 -9.02 -23.59
C ALA A 363 6.53 -9.91 -24.28
N GLN A 364 7.18 -10.81 -23.53
CA GLN A 364 8.10 -11.80 -24.08
C GLN A 364 7.36 -12.83 -24.94
N GLN A 365 6.18 -13.29 -24.52
CA GLN A 365 5.32 -14.17 -25.32
C GLN A 365 4.83 -13.48 -26.60
N ARG A 366 4.47 -12.20 -26.55
CA ARG A 366 4.12 -11.41 -27.74
C ARG A 366 5.31 -11.24 -28.69
N ARG A 367 6.51 -10.98 -28.17
CA ARG A 367 7.74 -10.97 -28.98
C ARG A 367 7.99 -12.32 -29.62
N ASN A 368 7.86 -13.41 -28.87
CA ASN A 368 8.07 -14.76 -29.39
C ASN A 368 7.02 -15.18 -30.42
N LYS A 369 5.75 -14.75 -30.27
CA LYS A 369 4.68 -14.96 -31.28
C LYS A 369 4.82 -14.06 -32.51
N GLY A 370 5.53 -12.92 -32.40
CA GLY A 370 5.80 -12.01 -33.53
C GLY A 370 7.02 -12.40 -34.37
N VAL A 371 7.81 -13.41 -33.95
CA VAL A 371 8.98 -13.91 -34.71
C VAL A 371 8.61 -15.02 -35.68
N SER A 372 7.40 -15.59 -35.60
CA SER A 372 6.80 -16.31 -36.73
C SER A 372 6.26 -15.29 -37.75
N GLY A 373 7.18 -14.57 -38.41
CA GLY A 373 6.84 -13.80 -39.59
C GLY A 373 6.21 -14.73 -40.64
N PRO A 374 5.32 -14.21 -41.51
CA PRO A 374 4.81 -14.98 -42.64
C PRO A 374 6.02 -15.51 -43.40
N GLY A 375 6.11 -16.84 -43.53
CA GLY A 375 7.12 -17.46 -44.36
C GLY A 375 7.16 -16.71 -45.67
N ARG A 376 8.34 -16.20 -46.05
CA ARG A 376 8.62 -15.75 -47.40
C ARG A 376 8.12 -16.87 -48.31
N VAL A 377 6.95 -16.67 -48.93
CA VAL A 377 6.51 -17.50 -50.03
C VAL A 377 7.57 -17.25 -51.09
N GLY A 378 8.47 -18.22 -51.25
CA GLY A 378 9.45 -18.20 -52.30
C GLY A 378 8.69 -18.08 -53.61
N THR A 379 8.82 -16.94 -54.27
CA THR A 379 8.47 -16.81 -55.67
C THR A 379 9.44 -17.71 -56.43
N ALA A 380 9.01 -18.93 -56.72
CA ALA A 380 9.66 -19.79 -57.68
C ALA A 380 9.54 -19.11 -59.05
N SER A 381 10.60 -18.41 -59.44
CA SER A 381 10.81 -17.97 -60.82
C SER A 381 11.12 -19.21 -61.67
N GLY A 382 10.07 -19.88 -62.12
CA GLY A 382 10.16 -20.77 -63.28
C GLY A 382 10.13 -19.90 -64.53
N SER A 383 11.27 -19.78 -65.21
CA SER A 383 11.32 -19.34 -66.60
C SER A 383 11.04 -20.53 -67.51
N PRO A 384 10.09 -20.41 -68.46
CA PRO A 384 10.17 -21.16 -69.69
C PRO A 384 10.27 -20.22 -70.91
N LYS A 385 11.24 -20.57 -71.77
CA LYS A 385 11.48 -20.13 -73.17
C LYS A 385 12.19 -18.80 -73.37
#